data_AF-A0A383V4W7-F1
#
_entry.id   AF-A0A383V4W7-F1
#
_cell.length_a   1.000
_cell.length_b   1.000
_cell.length_c   1.000
_cell.angle_alpha   90.00
_cell.angle_beta   90.00
_cell.angle_gamma   90.00
#
_symmetry.space_group_name_H-M   'P 1'
#
loop_
_entity.id
_entity.type
_entity.pdbx_description
1 polymer ?
#
loop_
_entity_poly.entity_id
_entity_poly.type
_entity_poly.pdbx_seq_one_letter_code
_entity_poly.pdbx_strand_id
1 'polypeptide(L)'
;MEAGATEVGSGIRHFMWGYITQLPAASRLDSSALTHLLHAAVETGSARYVDSMCALLAAAGTSSLALMQLLLHSMPSTAPVHHPLLKLVMRHPAAEQLSSSELAQLMRDAVQRGASAAVAGLCRKQAAGQLSSGDLLQLLTLAVQRSSSGCVRQLCG
;
A
#
# COMPACT_ATOMS: atom_id res chain seq x y z
N MET A 1 42.08 5.04 17.78
CA MET A 1 41.42 3.83 17.25
C MET A 1 39.93 4.10 17.33
N GLU A 2 39.33 4.33 16.18
CA GLU A 2 37.93 4.71 16.03
C GLU A 2 36.98 3.52 16.25
N ALA A 3 35.89 3.74 16.99
CA ALA A 3 34.58 3.13 16.77
C ALA A 3 33.62 3.63 17.86
N GLY A 4 32.60 4.41 17.51
CA GLY A 4 31.57 4.82 18.47
C GLY A 4 30.61 5.90 17.98
N ALA A 5 30.15 5.84 16.72
CA ALA A 5 29.31 6.88 16.13
C ALA A 5 27.99 6.37 15.51
N THR A 6 27.42 5.25 15.98
CA THR A 6 26.25 4.65 15.31
C THR A 6 25.00 4.37 16.16
N GLU A 7 24.95 4.74 17.45
CA GLU A 7 23.74 4.44 18.27
C GLU A 7 22.87 5.66 18.62
N VAL A 8 23.40 6.88 18.57
CA VAL A 8 22.63 8.08 18.99
C VAL A 8 21.54 8.47 17.99
N GLY A 9 21.65 8.06 16.73
CA GLY A 9 20.66 8.37 15.71
C GLY A 9 19.30 7.69 15.94
N SER A 10 19.28 6.47 16.50
CA SER A 10 18.06 5.66 16.60
C SER A 10 17.13 6.07 17.74
N GLY A 11 17.71 6.47 18.89
CA GLY A 11 16.96 6.88 20.08
C GLY A 11 16.14 8.15 19.88
N ILE A 12 16.72 9.18 19.26
CA ILE A 12 16.03 10.47 19.03
C ILE A 12 14.85 10.30 18.05
N ARG A 13 14.98 9.38 17.08
CA ARG A 13 13.92 9.07 16.10
C ARG A 13 12.73 8.37 16.73
N HIS A 14 12.95 7.45 17.68
CA HIS A 14 11.86 6.80 18.43
C HIS A 14 11.17 7.76 19.42
N PHE A 15 11.93 8.66 20.06
CA PHE A 15 11.36 9.62 21.00
C PHE A 15 10.47 10.67 20.33
N MET A 16 10.90 11.23 19.19
CA MET A 16 10.09 12.19 18.43
C MET A 16 8.85 11.53 17.82
N TRP A 17 8.96 10.24 17.47
CA TRP A 17 7.85 9.43 16.96
C TRP A 17 6.77 9.17 18.01
N GLY A 18 7.18 8.79 19.24
CA GLY A 18 6.26 8.60 20.37
C GLY A 18 5.42 9.86 20.65
N TYR A 19 6.02 11.04 20.50
CA TYR A 19 5.30 12.32 20.65
C TYR A 19 4.29 12.59 19.52
N ILE A 20 4.60 12.24 18.27
CA ILE A 20 3.68 12.43 17.15
C ILE A 20 2.49 11.46 17.21
N THR A 21 2.72 10.20 17.61
CA THR A 21 1.63 9.22 17.81
C THR A 21 0.78 9.52 19.05
N GLN A 22 1.28 10.33 19.99
CA GLN A 22 0.53 10.79 21.16
C GLN A 22 -0.26 12.09 20.92
N LEU A 23 -0.12 12.72 19.75
CA LEU A 23 -0.97 13.86 19.40
C LEU A 23 -2.39 13.36 19.13
N PRO A 24 -3.42 13.85 19.87
CA PRO A 24 -4.82 13.54 19.57
C PRO A 24 -5.24 13.95 18.15
N ALA A 25 -4.45 14.78 17.49
CA ALA A 25 -4.62 15.17 16.09
C ALA A 25 -4.30 14.04 15.11
N ALA A 26 -3.37 13.13 15.42
CA ALA A 26 -3.03 12.00 14.56
C ALA A 26 -4.18 10.99 14.47
N SER A 27 -4.91 10.77 15.58
CA SER A 27 -6.14 9.97 15.61
C SER A 27 -7.36 10.65 14.96
N ARG A 28 -7.24 11.92 14.56
CA ARG A 28 -8.29 12.70 13.89
C ARG A 28 -8.05 12.87 12.39
N LEU A 29 -6.96 12.31 11.87
CA LEU A 29 -6.70 12.31 10.44
C LEU A 29 -7.69 11.37 9.75
N ASP A 30 -8.52 11.95 8.89
CA ASP A 30 -9.45 11.19 8.06
C ASP A 30 -8.71 10.56 6.88
N SER A 31 -9.36 9.58 6.23
CA SER A 31 -8.78 8.88 5.08
C SER A 31 -8.41 9.84 3.95
N SER A 32 -9.13 10.96 3.79
CA SER A 32 -8.84 11.95 2.77
C SER A 32 -7.54 12.73 3.05
N ALA A 33 -7.34 13.25 4.26
CA ALA A 33 -6.10 13.93 4.65
C ALA A 33 -4.89 12.98 4.57
N LEU A 34 -5.07 11.71 4.95
CA LEU A 34 -4.04 10.67 4.82
C LEU A 34 -3.68 10.40 3.36
N THR A 35 -4.65 10.31 2.45
CA THR A 35 -4.36 10.16 1.01
C THR A 35 -3.62 11.37 0.44
N HIS A 36 -4.00 12.60 0.82
CA HIS A 36 -3.30 13.81 0.38
C HIS A 36 -1.86 13.87 0.90
N LEU A 37 -1.65 13.50 2.16
CA LEU A 37 -0.33 13.47 2.78
C LEU A 37 0.56 12.39 2.16
N LEU A 38 0.01 11.20 1.88
CA LEU A 38 0.68 10.14 1.13
C LEU A 38 1.04 10.60 -0.28
N HIS A 39 0.13 11.29 -0.97
CA HIS A 39 0.40 11.83 -2.31
C HIS A 39 1.56 12.82 -2.29
N ALA A 40 1.54 13.78 -1.35
CA ALA A 40 2.61 14.77 -1.18
C ALA A 40 3.95 14.12 -0.79
N ALA A 41 3.94 13.11 0.08
CA ALA A 41 5.15 12.36 0.46
C ALA A 41 5.76 11.58 -0.73
N VAL A 42 4.92 11.14 -1.67
CA VAL A 42 5.33 10.42 -2.87
C VAL A 42 5.83 11.38 -3.95
N GLU A 43 5.16 12.52 -4.15
CA GLU A 43 5.62 13.59 -5.05
C GLU A 43 6.97 14.15 -4.63
N THR A 44 7.21 14.27 -3.32
CA THR A 44 8.51 14.67 -2.77
C THR A 44 9.57 13.56 -2.82
N GLY A 45 9.24 12.39 -3.37
CA GLY A 45 10.17 11.29 -3.66
C GLY A 45 10.81 10.65 -2.42
N SER A 46 10.34 11.00 -1.23
CA SER A 46 11.02 10.67 0.01
C SER A 46 10.45 9.38 0.59
N ALA A 47 11.03 8.25 0.19
CA ALA A 47 10.69 6.93 0.71
C ALA A 47 10.65 6.88 2.26
N ARG A 48 11.50 7.68 2.92
CA ARG A 48 11.56 7.83 4.39
C ARG A 48 10.28 8.41 5.01
N TYR A 49 9.57 9.31 4.31
CA TYR A 49 8.29 9.82 4.78
C TYR A 49 7.18 8.79 4.58
N VAL A 50 7.24 8.00 3.51
CA VAL A 50 6.22 6.98 3.25
C VAL A 50 6.33 5.83 4.28
N ASP A 51 7.53 5.40 4.64
CA ASP A 51 7.75 4.40 5.71
C ASP A 51 7.27 4.93 7.07
N SER A 52 7.61 6.19 7.40
CA SER A 52 7.12 6.85 8.61
C SER A 52 5.59 6.90 8.62
N MET A 53 4.95 7.29 7.53
CA MET A 53 3.49 7.33 7.41
C MET A 53 2.83 5.96 7.60
N CYS A 54 3.42 4.89 7.08
CA CYS A 54 2.90 3.54 7.29
C CYS A 54 3.01 3.11 8.76
N ALA A 55 4.08 3.50 9.45
CA ALA A 55 4.19 3.31 10.90
C ALA A 55 3.13 4.12 11.66
N LEU A 56 2.74 5.30 11.17
CA LEU A 56 1.71 6.14 11.81
C LEU A 56 0.33 5.51 11.68
N LEU A 57 0.03 5.00 10.49
CA LEU A 57 -1.20 4.27 10.22
C LEU A 57 -1.29 2.99 11.06
N ALA A 58 -0.18 2.25 11.18
CA ALA A 58 -0.12 1.07 12.05
C ALA A 58 -0.35 1.45 13.53
N ALA A 59 0.26 2.53 14.01
CA ALA A 59 0.06 3.03 15.37
C ALA A 59 -1.35 3.57 15.62
N ALA A 60 -2.01 4.11 14.60
CA ALA A 60 -3.41 4.53 14.64
C ALA A 60 -4.41 3.36 14.63
N GLY A 61 -3.93 2.11 14.59
CA GLY A 61 -4.78 0.92 14.55
C GLY A 61 -5.44 0.69 13.19
N THR A 62 -4.90 1.27 12.13
CA THR A 62 -5.43 1.10 10.78
C THR A 62 -5.25 -0.36 10.35
N SER A 63 -6.32 -1.01 9.89
CA SER A 63 -6.24 -2.40 9.44
C SER A 63 -5.33 -2.54 8.22
N SER A 64 -4.75 -3.73 8.05
CA SER A 64 -3.90 -4.05 6.90
C SER A 64 -4.63 -3.81 5.57
N LEU A 65 -5.92 -4.14 5.48
CA LEU A 65 -6.75 -3.83 4.32
C LEU A 65 -6.87 -2.31 4.09
N ALA A 66 -7.22 -1.55 5.14
CA ALA A 66 -7.43 -0.10 5.00
C ALA A 66 -6.14 0.63 4.61
N LEU A 67 -4.99 0.21 5.14
CA LEU A 67 -3.68 0.73 4.74
C LEU A 67 -3.40 0.43 3.26
N MET A 68 -3.63 -0.81 2.82
CA MET A 68 -3.38 -1.20 1.44
C MET A 68 -4.34 -0.51 0.47
N GLN A 69 -5.59 -0.32 0.86
CA GLN A 69 -6.56 0.49 0.11
C GLN A 69 -6.10 1.94 0.05
N LEU A 70 -5.68 2.58 1.14
CA LEU A 70 -5.18 3.95 1.12
C LEU A 70 -3.99 4.11 0.17
N LEU A 71 -3.03 3.19 0.21
CA LEU A 71 -1.88 3.19 -0.70
C LEU A 71 -2.33 3.04 -2.16
N LEU A 72 -3.28 2.13 -2.43
CA LEU A 72 -3.86 1.92 -3.75
C LEU A 72 -4.63 3.15 -4.26
N HIS A 73 -5.37 3.82 -3.37
CA HIS A 73 -6.16 5.01 -3.68
C HIS A 73 -5.28 6.25 -3.90
N SER A 74 -4.12 6.29 -3.26
CA SER A 74 -3.13 7.34 -3.44
C SER A 74 -2.31 7.17 -4.72
N MET A 75 -2.30 5.97 -5.31
CA MET A 75 -1.62 5.73 -6.59
C MET A 75 -2.43 6.25 -7.78
N PRO A 76 -1.78 6.92 -8.76
CA PRO A 76 -2.42 7.23 -10.02
C PRO A 76 -2.77 5.94 -10.78
N SER A 77 -3.89 5.95 -11.51
CA SER A 77 -4.37 4.82 -12.31
C SER A 77 -3.33 4.34 -13.33
N THR A 78 -2.57 5.27 -13.89
CA THR A 78 -1.50 5.05 -14.87
C THR A 78 -0.12 4.91 -14.24
N ALA A 79 -0.05 4.68 -12.92
CA ALA A 79 1.22 4.57 -12.21
C ALA A 79 2.15 3.54 -12.88
N PRO A 80 3.41 3.91 -13.17
CA PRO A 80 4.37 2.96 -13.74
C PRO A 80 4.66 1.83 -12.73
N VAL A 81 5.12 0.68 -13.24
CA VAL A 81 5.50 -0.49 -12.43
C VAL A 81 6.60 -0.21 -11.38
N HIS A 82 7.29 0.93 -11.46
CA HIS A 82 8.30 1.37 -10.51
C HIS A 82 7.81 2.44 -9.53
N HIS A 83 6.50 2.73 -9.49
CA HIS A 83 5.94 3.75 -8.63
C HIS A 83 6.30 3.47 -7.15
N PRO A 84 6.76 4.49 -6.38
CA PRO A 84 7.19 4.29 -4.99
C PRO A 84 6.12 3.64 -4.11
N LEU A 85 4.86 4.06 -4.25
CA LEU A 85 3.74 3.43 -3.52
C LEU A 85 3.55 1.96 -3.90
N LEU A 86 3.76 1.60 -5.17
CA LEU A 86 3.64 0.20 -5.58
C LEU A 86 4.74 -0.64 -4.94
N LYS A 87 5.98 -0.15 -4.93
CA LYS A 87 7.07 -0.81 -4.20
C LYS A 87 6.76 -0.95 -2.72
N LEU A 88 6.08 0.02 -2.13
CA LEU A 88 5.73 -0.01 -0.72
C LEU A 88 4.61 -1.01 -0.43
N VAL A 89 3.53 -0.99 -1.21
CA VAL A 89 2.48 -2.03 -1.23
C VAL A 89 3.13 -3.42 -1.35
N MET A 90 4.16 -3.54 -2.20
CA MET A 90 4.88 -4.79 -2.40
C MET A 90 5.89 -5.17 -1.31
N ARG A 91 6.29 -4.27 -0.42
CA ARG A 91 7.24 -4.57 0.65
C ARG A 91 6.59 -4.61 2.02
N HIS A 92 5.40 -4.05 2.15
CA HIS A 92 4.76 -3.88 3.44
C HIS A 92 4.21 -5.22 3.97
N PRO A 93 4.47 -5.58 5.24
CA PRO A 93 3.98 -6.83 5.84
C PRO A 93 2.46 -6.88 5.92
N ALA A 94 1.77 -5.73 5.93
CA ALA A 94 0.30 -5.68 5.83
C ALA A 94 -0.23 -6.43 4.60
N ALA A 95 0.53 -6.48 3.50
CA ALA A 95 0.14 -7.24 2.31
C ALA A 95 0.07 -8.74 2.58
N GLU A 96 0.94 -9.26 3.45
CA GLU A 96 0.98 -10.69 3.81
C GLU A 96 -0.06 -11.05 4.86
N GLN A 97 -0.53 -10.06 5.62
CA GLN A 97 -1.55 -10.23 6.65
C GLN A 97 -2.98 -10.20 6.09
N LEU A 98 -3.16 -9.91 4.80
CA LEU A 98 -4.48 -9.93 4.17
C LEU A 98 -5.00 -11.37 4.07
N SER A 99 -6.23 -11.57 4.50
CA SER A 99 -6.99 -12.77 4.16
C SER A 99 -7.34 -12.83 2.67
N SER A 100 -7.76 -14.00 2.20
CA SER A 100 -8.16 -14.21 0.80
C SER A 100 -9.28 -13.27 0.34
N SER A 101 -10.25 -13.00 1.20
CA SER A 101 -11.38 -12.09 0.92
C SER A 101 -10.94 -10.64 0.86
N GLU A 102 -10.08 -10.20 1.79
CA GLU A 102 -9.50 -8.85 1.79
C GLU A 102 -8.60 -8.62 0.58
N LEU A 103 -7.83 -9.64 0.19
CA LEU A 103 -7.01 -9.61 -1.01
C LEU A 103 -7.89 -9.50 -2.27
N ALA A 104 -8.93 -10.33 -2.39
CA ALA A 104 -9.85 -10.25 -3.52
C ALA A 104 -10.53 -8.88 -3.61
N GLN A 105 -10.87 -8.29 -2.46
CA GLN A 105 -11.39 -6.92 -2.39
C GLN A 105 -10.37 -5.88 -2.87
N LEU A 106 -9.13 -5.96 -2.39
CA LEU A 106 -8.06 -5.05 -2.81
C LEU A 106 -7.76 -5.17 -4.31
N MET A 107 -7.77 -6.39 -4.86
CA MET A 107 -7.61 -6.60 -6.30
C MET A 107 -8.79 -6.03 -7.09
N ARG A 108 -10.03 -6.17 -6.60
CA ARG A 108 -11.21 -5.56 -7.23
C ARG A 108 -11.06 -4.04 -7.27
N ASP A 109 -10.64 -3.40 -6.19
CA ASP A 109 -10.39 -1.96 -6.15
C ASP A 109 -9.28 -1.58 -7.16
N ALA A 110 -8.22 -2.39 -7.27
CA ALA A 110 -7.12 -2.12 -8.19
C ALA A 110 -7.55 -2.21 -9.66
N VAL A 111 -8.35 -3.22 -10.00
CA VAL A 111 -8.94 -3.41 -11.32
C VAL A 111 -9.93 -2.29 -11.64
N GLN A 112 -10.80 -1.91 -10.70
CA GLN A 112 -11.73 -0.79 -10.86
C GLN A 112 -10.98 0.50 -11.19
N ARG A 113 -9.86 0.74 -10.51
CA ARG A 113 -8.99 1.91 -10.75
C ARG A 113 -8.14 1.78 -12.01
N GLY A 114 -8.07 0.62 -12.67
CA GLY A 114 -7.21 0.38 -13.82
C GLY A 114 -5.72 0.30 -13.47
N ALA A 115 -5.38 0.15 -12.18
CA ALA A 115 -4.01 0.09 -11.68
C ALA A 115 -3.38 -1.27 -11.96
N SER A 116 -3.15 -1.57 -13.25
CA SER A 116 -2.65 -2.87 -13.72
C SER A 116 -1.30 -3.26 -13.10
N ALA A 117 -0.45 -2.29 -12.78
CA ALA A 117 0.81 -2.52 -12.07
C ALA A 117 0.60 -2.97 -10.61
N ALA A 118 -0.43 -2.45 -9.94
CA ALA A 118 -0.83 -2.89 -8.60
C ALA A 118 -1.41 -4.30 -8.63
N VAL A 119 -2.26 -4.61 -9.62
CA VAL A 119 -2.76 -5.98 -9.86
C VAL A 119 -1.59 -6.94 -10.07
N ALA A 120 -0.64 -6.59 -10.95
CA ALA A 120 0.56 -7.40 -11.20
C ALA A 120 1.40 -7.64 -9.93
N GLY A 121 1.52 -6.62 -9.08
CA GLY A 121 2.25 -6.71 -7.82
C GLY A 121 1.56 -7.63 -6.82
N LEU A 122 0.26 -7.39 -6.57
CA LEU A 122 -0.55 -8.20 -5.67
C LEU A 122 -0.63 -9.66 -6.13
N CYS A 123 -0.80 -9.89 -7.43
CA CYS A 123 -0.63 -11.20 -8.04
C CYS A 123 0.77 -11.72 -7.72
N ARG A 124 1.89 -11.06 -8.01
CA ARG A 124 3.21 -11.66 -7.72
C ARG A 124 3.50 -11.99 -6.26
N LYS A 125 2.95 -11.25 -5.29
CA LYS A 125 3.15 -11.58 -3.86
C LYS A 125 2.28 -12.75 -3.38
N GLN A 126 1.06 -12.85 -3.91
CA GLN A 126 0.03 -13.75 -3.37
C GLN A 126 -0.51 -14.76 -4.40
N ALA A 127 -0.05 -14.70 -5.65
CA ALA A 127 -0.30 -15.65 -6.72
C ALA A 127 0.36 -16.96 -6.33
N ALA A 128 -0.43 -17.75 -5.61
CA ALA A 128 -0.77 -19.11 -6.03
C ALA A 128 -1.80 -19.73 -5.07
N GLY A 129 -1.93 -19.22 -3.84
CA GLY A 129 -2.61 -19.98 -2.78
C GLY A 129 -3.99 -19.50 -2.33
N GLN A 130 -4.34 -18.22 -2.52
CA GLN A 130 -5.46 -17.62 -1.78
C GLN A 130 -6.66 -17.16 -2.61
N LEU A 131 -6.52 -17.01 -3.93
CA LEU A 131 -7.66 -16.66 -4.78
C LEU A 131 -8.41 -17.91 -5.21
N SER A 132 -9.73 -17.91 -5.02
CA SER A 132 -10.58 -18.94 -5.62
C SER A 132 -10.71 -18.72 -7.13
N SER A 133 -11.08 -19.78 -7.85
CA SER A 133 -11.44 -19.67 -9.27
C SER A 133 -12.62 -18.70 -9.50
N GLY A 134 -13.53 -18.59 -8.53
CA GLY A 134 -14.63 -17.62 -8.55
C GLY A 134 -14.14 -16.17 -8.46
N ASP A 135 -13.21 -15.89 -7.56
CA ASP A 135 -12.62 -14.55 -7.42
C ASP A 135 -11.86 -14.15 -8.68
N LEU A 136 -11.10 -15.08 -9.28
CA LEU A 136 -10.38 -14.84 -10.52
C LEU A 136 -11.33 -14.52 -11.68
N LEU A 137 -12.43 -15.28 -11.82
CA LEU A 137 -13.45 -15.03 -12.85
C LEU A 137 -14.14 -13.68 -12.65
N GLN A 138 -14.45 -13.31 -11.40
CA GLN A 138 -15.01 -11.99 -11.10
C GLN A 138 -14.03 -10.87 -11.45
N LEU A 139 -12.76 -11.00 -11.08
CA LEU A 139 -11.71 -10.03 -11.39
C LEU A 139 -11.51 -9.87 -12.91
N LEU A 140 -11.50 -10.98 -13.65
CA LEU A 140 -11.40 -10.98 -15.12
C LEU A 140 -12.61 -10.31 -15.76
N THR A 141 -13.82 -10.65 -15.32
CA THR A 141 -15.06 -10.02 -15.81
C THR A 141 -15.01 -8.51 -15.60
N LEU A 142 -14.55 -8.09 -14.42
CA LEU A 142 -14.45 -6.68 -14.04
C LEU A 142 -13.36 -5.96 -14.86
N ALA A 143 -12.23 -6.62 -15.12
CA ALA A 143 -11.16 -6.08 -15.96
C ALA A 143 -11.61 -5.90 -17.43
N VAL A 144 -12.39 -6.85 -17.96
CA VAL A 144 -13.00 -6.77 -19.29
C VAL A 144 -14.04 -5.65 -19.36
N GLN A 145 -14.94 -5.53 -18.38
CA GLN A 145 -15.93 -4.46 -18.31
C GLN A 145 -15.29 -3.06 -18.26
N ARG A 146 -14.10 -2.95 -17.64
CA ARG A 146 -13.33 -1.71 -17.56
C ARG A 146 -12.43 -1.48 -18.77
N SER A 147 -12.45 -2.38 -19.76
CA SER A 147 -11.56 -2.37 -20.93
C SER A 147 -10.07 -2.28 -20.54
N SER A 148 -9.70 -2.82 -19.38
CA SER A 148 -8.33 -2.78 -18.88
C SER A 148 -7.55 -4.00 -19.36
N SER A 149 -7.06 -3.91 -20.60
CA SER A 149 -6.23 -4.96 -21.23
C SER A 149 -4.98 -5.29 -20.41
N GLY A 150 -4.43 -4.31 -19.69
CA GLY A 150 -3.35 -4.49 -18.74
C GLY A 150 -3.73 -5.41 -17.59
N CYS A 151 -4.86 -5.16 -16.90
CA CYS A 151 -5.32 -6.01 -15.81
C CYS A 151 -5.67 -7.43 -16.30
N VAL A 152 -6.34 -7.57 -17.46
CA VAL A 152 -6.64 -8.90 -18.04
C VAL A 152 -5.37 -9.70 -18.29
N ARG A 153 -4.33 -9.08 -18.87
CA ARG A 153 -3.05 -9.75 -19.11
C ARG A 153 -2.36 -10.19 -17.82
N GLN A 154 -2.46 -9.42 -16.75
CA GLN A 154 -1.84 -9.75 -15.45
C GLN A 154 -2.61 -10.84 -14.69
N LEU A 155 -3.92 -10.99 -14.94
CA LEU A 155 -4.75 -12.03 -14.34
C LEU A 155 -4.70 -13.37 -15.10
N CYS A 156 -4.41 -13.34 -16.41
CA CYS A 156 -4.30 -14.54 -17.27
C CYS A 156 -2.86 -15.04 -17.48
N GLY A 157 -1.85 -14.27 -17.07
CA GLY A 157 -0.43 -14.57 -17.28
C GLY A 157 0.20 -15.29 -16.11
#